data_AF-A0A7J9DPF3-F1
#
_entry.id   AF-A0A7J9DPF3-F1
#
_cell.length_a   1.000
_cell.length_b   1.000
_cell.length_c   1.000
_cell.angle_alpha   90.00
_cell.angle_beta   90.00
_cell.angle_gamma   90.00
#
_symmetry.space_group_name_H-M   'P 1'
#
loop_
_entity.id
_entity.type
_entity.pdbx_description
1 polymer ?
#
loop_
_entity_poly.entity_id
_entity_poly.type
_entity_poly.pdbx_seq_one_letter_code
_entity_poly.pdbx_strand_id
1 'polypeptide(L)'
;MGYAIRTLREEFPDIFYRELSFDIYRDDIVFKDPLNTFIGIDNYKSIFRALRFHGRIFFKALWLDIVSVWQPMENVVMVRWTIHGIPRVPWE
;
A
#
# COMPACT_ATOMS: atom_id res chain seq x y z
N MET A 1 -1.43 19.35 -0.89
CA MET A 1 -0.84 18.40 0.10
C MET A 1 -1.86 17.70 0.98
N GLY A 2 -2.84 18.39 1.59
CA GLY A 2 -3.85 17.73 2.44
C GLY A 2 -4.66 16.62 1.75
N TYR A 3 -4.91 16.75 0.44
CA TYR A 3 -5.57 15.73 -0.36
C TYR A 3 -4.81 14.39 -0.35
N ALA A 4 -3.52 14.39 -0.68
CA ALA A 4 -2.70 13.17 -0.70
C ALA A 4 -2.66 12.49 0.67
N ILE A 5 -2.53 13.24 1.76
CA ILE A 5 -2.54 12.69 3.13
C ILE A 5 -3.88 12.02 3.44
N ARG A 6 -4.99 12.63 3.03
CA ARG A 6 -6.33 12.06 3.21
C ARG A 6 -6.49 10.78 2.40
N THR A 7 -6.12 10.79 1.11
CA THR A 7 -6.15 9.61 0.24
C THR A 7 -5.35 8.46 0.84
N LEU A 8 -4.11 8.71 1.31
CA LEU A 8 -3.30 7.70 1.96
C LEU A 8 -3.97 7.13 3.23
N ARG A 9 -4.59 7.99 4.06
CA ARG A 9 -5.29 7.54 5.28
C ARG A 9 -6.51 6.67 5.01
N GLU A 10 -7.29 7.05 4.00
CA GLU A 10 -8.56 6.39 3.70
C GLU A 10 -8.37 5.11 2.88
N GLU A 11 -7.34 5.04 2.04
CA GLU A 11 -7.23 3.94 1.08
C GLU A 11 -6.19 2.88 1.44
N PHE A 12 -5.10 3.22 2.16
CA PHE A 12 -4.10 2.23 2.55
C PHE A 12 -4.65 1.07 3.39
N PRO A 13 -5.64 1.27 4.30
CA PRO A 13 -6.23 0.14 5.01
C PRO A 13 -6.90 -0.88 4.09
N ASP A 14 -7.38 -0.43 2.93
CA ASP A 14 -8.12 -1.25 1.96
C ASP A 14 -7.25 -1.81 0.83
N ILE A 15 -5.92 -1.68 0.93
CA ILE A 15 -4.96 -2.05 -0.12
C ILE A 15 -5.09 -3.48 -0.63
N PHE A 16 -5.53 -4.39 0.25
CA PHE A 16 -5.74 -5.81 -0.05
C PHE A 16 -7.14 -6.13 -0.60
N TYR A 17 -8.09 -5.19 -0.47
CA TYR A 17 -9.51 -5.42 -0.73
C TYR A 17 -10.00 -4.72 -2.00
N ARG A 18 -9.60 -3.46 -2.23
CA ARG A 18 -10.02 -2.65 -3.38
C ARG A 18 -8.83 -2.08 -4.15
N GLU A 19 -9.12 -1.61 -5.36
CA GLU A 19 -8.18 -0.81 -6.13
C GLU A 19 -8.04 0.59 -5.51
N LEU A 20 -6.80 1.07 -5.39
CA LEU A 20 -6.49 2.40 -4.88
C LEU A 20 -6.66 3.44 -5.98
N SER A 21 -6.85 4.69 -5.60
CA SER A 21 -6.66 5.81 -6.50
C SER A 21 -5.16 6.06 -6.70
N PHE A 22 -4.81 6.51 -7.91
CA PHE A 22 -3.41 6.71 -8.32
C PHE A 22 -3.10 8.13 -8.77
N ASP A 23 -4.08 9.04 -8.72
CA ASP A 23 -3.99 10.42 -9.17
C ASP A 23 -3.10 11.30 -8.25
N ILE A 24 -2.78 10.82 -7.05
CA ILE A 24 -1.82 11.48 -6.15
C ILE A 24 -0.35 11.20 -6.52
N TYR A 25 -0.11 10.30 -7.47
CA TYR A 25 1.22 9.89 -7.91
C TYR A 25 1.52 10.43 -9.30
N ARG A 26 2.79 10.76 -9.54
CA ARG A 26 3.26 11.10 -10.89
C ARG A 26 3.47 9.83 -11.71
N ASP A 27 3.40 9.98 -13.03
CA ASP A 27 3.65 8.88 -13.97
C ASP A 27 5.05 8.29 -13.83
N ASP A 28 6.03 9.10 -13.42
CA ASP A 28 7.44 8.75 -13.22
C ASP A 28 7.78 8.37 -11.76
N ILE A 29 6.78 7.92 -10.98
CA ILE A 29 7.00 7.49 -9.60
C ILE A 29 8.12 6.44 -9.48
N VAL A 30 8.96 6.60 -8.46
CA VAL A 30 9.97 5.61 -8.08
C VAL A 30 9.56 4.97 -6.77
N PHE A 31 9.32 3.67 -6.81
CA PHE A 31 9.17 2.85 -5.61
C PHE A 31 10.52 2.23 -5.27
N LYS A 32 10.96 2.43 -4.03
CA LYS A 32 12.22 1.89 -3.53
C LYS A 32 12.00 1.23 -2.19
N ASP A 33 12.37 -0.04 -2.12
CA ASP A 33 12.50 -0.80 -0.88
C ASP A 33 13.96 -1.32 -0.76
N PRO A 34 14.38 -1.90 0.37
CA PRO A 34 15.74 -2.40 0.54
C PRO A 34 16.19 -3.49 -0.45
N LEU A 35 15.26 -4.21 -1.08
CA LEU A 35 15.48 -5.34 -1.97
C LEU A 35 15.22 -4.99 -3.45
N ASN A 36 14.32 -4.04 -3.73
CA ASN A 36 13.88 -3.72 -5.09
C ASN A 36 13.76 -2.21 -5.36
N THR A 37 13.90 -1.84 -6.63
CA THR A 37 13.55 -0.51 -7.13
C THR A 37 12.75 -0.65 -8.41
N PHE A 38 11.58 -0.03 -8.45
CA PHE A 38 10.69 0.00 -9.61
C PHE A 38 10.39 1.45 -9.99
N ILE A 39 10.25 1.70 -11.29
CA ILE A 39 10.00 3.04 -11.85
C ILE A 39 8.75 2.96 -12.73
N GLY A 40 7.90 3.97 -12.64
CA GLY A 40 6.72 4.14 -13.48
C GLY A 40 5.43 3.71 -12.79
N ILE A 41 4.35 4.45 -13.06
CA ILE A 41 3.05 4.26 -12.40
C ILE A 41 2.41 2.90 -12.71
N ASP A 42 2.63 2.34 -13.90
CA ASP A 42 2.07 1.03 -14.26
C ASP A 42 2.72 -0.12 -13.48
N ASN A 43 4.03 -0.02 -13.23
CA ASN A 43 4.73 -0.95 -12.35
C ASN A 43 4.22 -0.84 -10.91
N TYR A 44 4.03 0.38 -10.43
CA TYR A 44 3.49 0.64 -9.09
C TYR A 44 2.07 0.07 -8.92
N LYS A 45 1.18 0.27 -9.90
CA LYS A 45 -0.17 -0.35 -9.95
C LYS A 45 -0.10 -1.88 -9.94
N SER A 46 0.82 -2.43 -10.73
CA SER A 46 1.00 -3.89 -10.85
C SER A 46 1.42 -4.53 -9.53
N ILE A 47 2.26 -3.86 -8.73
CA ILE A 47 2.64 -4.32 -7.38
C ILE A 47 1.40 -4.50 -6.50
N PHE A 48 0.51 -3.50 -6.41
CA PHE A 48 -0.70 -3.63 -5.59
C PHE A 48 -1.66 -4.69 -6.12
N ARG A 49 -1.78 -4.83 -7.44
CA ARG A 49 -2.57 -5.91 -8.04
C ARG A 49 -2.00 -7.29 -7.64
N ALA A 50 -0.68 -7.45 -7.70
CA ALA A 50 -0.01 -8.68 -7.28
C ALA A 50 -0.19 -8.91 -5.78
N LEU A 51 -0.02 -7.90 -4.92
CA LEU A 51 -0.24 -8.01 -3.47
C LEU A 51 -1.66 -8.45 -3.15
N ARG A 52 -2.68 -7.88 -3.80
CA ARG A 52 -4.08 -8.31 -3.66
C ARG A 52 -4.29 -9.75 -4.09
N PHE A 53 -3.74 -10.13 -5.24
CA PHE A 53 -3.88 -11.49 -5.78
C PHE A 53 -3.24 -12.52 -4.85
N HIS A 54 -1.97 -12.35 -4.50
CA HIS A 54 -1.24 -13.27 -3.62
C HIS A 54 -1.82 -13.25 -2.20
N GLY A 55 -2.22 -12.08 -1.68
CA GLY A 55 -2.85 -11.95 -0.37
C GLY A 55 -4.11 -12.81 -0.24
N ARG A 56 -5.00 -12.80 -1.25
CA ARG A 56 -6.21 -13.63 -1.27
C ARG A 56 -5.91 -15.13 -1.30
N ILE A 57 -4.81 -15.54 -1.95
CA ILE A 57 -4.41 -16.95 -2.06
C ILE A 57 -3.80 -17.46 -0.75
N PHE A 58 -2.94 -16.68 -0.10
CA PHE A 58 -2.17 -17.13 1.05
C PHE A 58 -2.83 -16.88 2.40
N PHE A 59 -3.76 -15.91 2.50
CA PHE A 59 -4.34 -15.49 3.77
C PHE A 59 -5.87 -15.63 3.80
N LYS A 60 -6.40 -16.01 4.96
CA LYS A 60 -7.84 -16.02 5.26
C LYS A 60 -8.32 -14.59 5.51
N ALA A 61 -7.52 -13.81 6.23
CA ALA A 61 -7.71 -12.39 6.47
C ALA A 61 -6.35 -11.68 6.35
N LEU A 62 -6.33 -10.52 5.71
CA LEU A 62 -5.12 -9.73 5.50
C LEU A 62 -5.50 -8.25 5.42
N TRP A 63 -5.06 -7.44 6.37
CA TRP A 63 -5.38 -6.01 6.43
C TRP A 63 -4.18 -5.19 6.87
N LEU A 64 -4.24 -3.89 6.60
CA LEU A 64 -3.23 -2.92 6.98
C LEU A 64 -3.83 -1.92 7.96
N ASP A 65 -3.19 -1.77 9.12
CA ASP A 65 -3.55 -0.76 10.11
C ASP A 65 -2.57 0.41 10.04
N ILE A 66 -3.12 1.62 9.90
CA ILE A 66 -2.32 2.84 9.95
C ILE A 66 -2.09 3.20 11.42
N VAL A 67 -0.82 3.24 11.81
CA VAL A 67 -0.40 3.65 13.15
C VAL A 67 -0.36 5.17 13.27
N SER A 68 0.23 5.84 12.27
CA SER A 68 0.28 7.31 12.23
C SER A 68 0.60 7.83 10.84
N VAL A 69 0.12 9.04 10.53
CA VAL A 69 0.51 9.79 9.33
C VAL A 69 0.88 11.20 9.75
N TRP A 70 2.10 11.62 9.38
CA TRP A 70 2.62 12.95 9.68
C TRP A 70 3.48 13.47 8.53
N GLN A 71 3.73 14.78 8.55
CA GLN A 71 4.43 15.47 7.49
C GLN A 71 5.62 16.23 8.09
N PRO A 72 6.84 15.66 8.09
CA PRO A 72 8.01 16.33 8.66
C PRO A 72 8.48 17.53 7.83
N MET A 73 8.15 17.57 6.53
CA MET A 73 8.56 18.62 5.59
C MET A 73 7.49 18.81 4.50
N GLU A 74 7.48 19.95 3.82
CA GLU A 74 6.45 20.30 2.83
C GLU A 74 6.22 19.23 1.75
N ASN A 75 7.28 18.54 1.31
CA ASN A 75 7.21 17.55 0.23
C ASN A 75 7.38 16.09 0.71
N VAL A 76 7.31 15.84 2.02
CA VAL A 76 7.53 14.51 2.59
C VAL A 76 6.35 14.14 3.47
N VAL A 77 5.66 13.05 3.12
CA VAL A 77 4.65 12.43 3.98
C VAL A 77 5.22 11.13 4.52
N MET A 78 5.15 10.96 5.84
CA MET A 78 5.51 9.71 6.51
C MET A 78 4.25 9.00 6.99
N VAL A 79 4.14 7.73 6.62
CA VAL A 79 3.07 6.83 7.05
C VAL A 79 3.72 5.67 7.80
N ARG A 80 3.37 5.53 9.07
CA ARG A 80 3.68 4.32 9.85
C ARG A 80 2.47 3.41 9.81
N TRP A 81 2.69 2.17 9.44
CA TRP A 81 1.65 1.17 9.25
C TRP A 81 2.12 -0.20 9.73
N THR A 82 1.17 -1.08 10.02
CA THR A 82 1.38 -2.47 10.39
C THR A 82 0.48 -3.35 9.52
N ILE A 83 0.99 -4.48 9.04
CA ILE A 83 0.19 -5.46 8.30
C ILE A 83 -0.11 -6.63 9.23
N HIS A 84 -1.38 -7.05 9.23
CA HIS A 84 -1.85 -8.22 9.95
C HIS A 84 -2.36 -9.24 8.96
N GLY A 85 -1.98 -10.50 9.13
CA GLY A 85 -2.38 -11.59 8.24
C GLY A 85 -2.62 -12.88 9.00
N ILE A 86 -3.77 -13.50 8.74
CA ILE A 86 -4.11 -14.86 9.20
C ILE A 86 -3.84 -15.80 8.02
N PRO A 87 -2.77 -16.61 8.03
CA PRO A 87 -2.44 -17.48 6.93
C PRO A 87 -3.50 -18.58 6.75
N ARG A 88 -3.69 -19.03 5.51
CA ARG A 88 -4.43 -20.26 5.20
C ARG A 88 -3.51 -21.44 5.50
N VAL A 89 -3.66 -22.04 6.68
CA VAL A 89 -2.99 -23.30 7.02
C VAL A 89 -3.86 -24.50 6.62
N PRO A 90 -3.27 -25.63 6.19
CA PRO A 90 -3.99 -26.85 5.82
C PRO A 90 -4.70 -27.57 6.97
N TRP A 91 -4.37 -27.27 8.22
CA TRP A 91 -4.95 -27.91 9.40
C TRP A 91 -5.80 -26.89 10.18
N GLU A 92 -7.13 -27.06 10.12
CA GLU A 92 -8.09 -26.58 11.12
C GLU A 92 -8.65 -27.79 11.88
#